data_AF-A0A2P8KE84-F1
#
_entry.id   AF-A0A2P8KE84-F1
#
_cell.length_a   1.000
_cell.length_b   1.000
_cell.length_c   1.000
_cell.angle_alpha   90.00
_cell.angle_beta   90.00
_cell.angle_gamma   90.00
#
_symmetry.space_group_name_H-M   'P 1'
#
loop_
_entity.id
_entity.type
_entity.pdbx_description
1 polymer ?
#
loop_
_entity_poly.entity_id
_entity_poly.type
_entity_poly.pdbx_seq_one_letter_code
_entity_poly.pdbx_strand_id
1 'polypeptide(L)'
;MSSQAWVETLYIAPGHCECRVYAMPYPMAPNQTPADVAMAHQLHDWREIAKLDRDHALVYIEPGYADFTPDIVGRQGGSHFEVIRHAA
;
A
#
# COMPACT_ATOMS: atom_id res chain seq x y z
N MET A 1 -25.39 13.45 3.20
CA MET A 1 -24.75 12.15 3.46
C MET A 1 -23.28 12.42 3.68
N SER A 2 -22.75 12.19 4.89
CA SER A 2 -21.33 12.42 5.16
C SER A 2 -20.55 11.31 4.48
N SER A 3 -19.77 11.64 3.45
CA SER A 3 -18.78 10.69 2.92
C SER A 3 -17.77 10.43 4.02
N GLN A 4 -17.78 9.21 4.57
CA GLN A 4 -16.81 8.85 5.60
C GLN A 4 -15.45 8.80 4.93
N ALA A 5 -14.54 9.67 5.39
CA ALA A 5 -13.14 9.60 5.02
C ALA A 5 -12.42 8.67 5.99
N TRP A 6 -11.51 7.84 5.49
CA TRP A 6 -10.63 6.99 6.30
C TRP A 6 -9.20 7.05 5.78
N VAL A 7 -8.24 6.65 6.62
CA VAL A 7 -6.83 6.58 6.25
C VAL A 7 -6.46 5.14 5.94
N GLU A 8 -5.73 4.94 4.85
CA GLU A 8 -5.06 3.68 4.53
C GLU A 8 -3.55 3.90 4.47
N THR A 9 -2.78 2.88 4.83
CA THR A 9 -1.35 2.83 4.55
C THR A 9 -1.12 1.99 3.31
N LEU A 10 -0.45 2.56 2.31
CA LEU A 10 0.06 1.84 1.16
C LEU A 10 1.51 1.43 1.43
N TYR A 11 1.77 0.13 1.39
CA TYR A 11 3.08 -0.46 1.66
C TYR A 11 3.64 -1.13 0.41
N ILE A 12 4.85 -0.73 0.00
CA ILE A 12 5.60 -1.39 -1.07
C ILE A 12 6.44 -2.48 -0.40
N ALA A 13 5.89 -3.69 -0.32
CA ALA A 13 6.58 -4.81 0.30
C ALA A 13 7.83 -5.19 -0.51
N PRO A 14 9.00 -5.30 0.14
CA PRO A 14 10.22 -5.68 -0.54
C PRO A 14 10.09 -7.12 -1.05
N GLY A 15 10.49 -7.34 -2.29
CA GLY A 15 10.60 -8.67 -2.87
C GLY A 15 11.87 -8.78 -3.70
N HIS A 16 12.28 -10.01 -3.99
CA HIS A 16 13.59 -10.29 -4.57
C HIS A 16 13.75 -9.75 -6.00
N CYS A 17 12.69 -9.82 -6.80
CA CYS A 17 12.67 -9.35 -8.19
C CYS A 17 11.43 -8.53 -8.53
N GLU A 18 10.45 -8.46 -7.63
CA GLU A 18 9.17 -7.81 -7.84
C GLU A 18 8.70 -7.29 -6.49
N CYS A 19 8.08 -6.11 -6.45
CA CYS A 19 7.48 -5.59 -5.23
C CYS A 19 5.96 -5.75 -5.29
N ARG A 20 5.36 -6.22 -4.20
CA ARG A 20 3.91 -6.22 -4.04
C ARG A 20 3.51 -4.97 -3.28
N VAL A 21 2.39 -4.37 -3.66
CA VAL A 21 1.87 -3.20 -2.97
C VAL A 21 0.62 -3.59 -2.22
N TYR A 22 0.60 -3.32 -0.92
CA TYR A 22 -0.52 -3.65 -0.03
C TYR A 22 -1.20 -2.38 0.46
N ALA A 23 -2.53 -2.42 0.52
CA ALA A 23 -3.33 -1.45 1.25
C ALA A 23 -3.70 -2.02 2.62
N MET A 24 -3.46 -1.23 3.66
CA MET A 24 -3.73 -1.56 5.06
C MET A 24 -4.79 -0.59 5.58
N PRO A 25 -5.86 -1.06 6.26
CA PRO A 25 -7.01 -0.24 6.64
C PRO A 25 -6.77 0.59 7.91
N TYR A 26 -5.52 1.01 8.15
CA TYR A 26 -5.12 1.80 9.31
C TYR A 26 -3.83 2.59 9.05
N PRO A 27 -3.65 3.73 9.75
CA PRO A 27 -2.39 4.48 9.75
C PRO A 27 -1.30 3.77 10.54
N MET A 28 -0.04 4.17 10.34
CA MET A 28 1.09 3.68 11.13
C MET A 28 1.26 4.50 12.41
N ALA A 29 1.64 3.85 13.50
CA ALA A 29 2.07 4.59 14.68
C ALA A 29 3.37 5.37 14.38
N PRO A 30 3.68 6.46 15.10
CA PRO A 30 4.92 7.19 14.90
C PRO A 30 6.15 6.27 15.00
N ASN A 31 7.00 6.30 13.98
CA ASN A 31 8.19 5.44 13.80
C ASN A 31 7.92 3.94 13.63
N GLN A 32 6.66 3.51 13.47
CA GLN A 32 6.32 2.15 13.11
C GLN A 32 6.40 1.96 11.60
N THR A 33 6.91 0.83 11.15
CA THR A 33 6.85 0.40 9.76
C THR A 33 5.84 -0.74 9.60
N PRO A 34 5.30 -0.97 8.39
CA PRO A 34 4.45 -2.13 8.14
C PRO A 34 5.10 -3.48 8.51
N ALA A 35 6.43 -3.58 8.45
CA ALA A 35 7.17 -4.77 8.87
C ALA A 35 7.07 -5.06 10.39
N ASP A 36 6.77 -4.04 11.20
CA ASP A 36 6.60 -4.16 12.66
C ASP A 36 5.17 -4.60 13.05
N VAL A 37 4.23 -4.61 12.09
CA VAL A 37 2.85 -5.04 12.32
C VAL A 37 2.81 -6.56 12.54
N ALA A 38 2.07 -7.01 13.56
CA ALA A 38 2.01 -8.44 13.86
C ALA A 38 1.48 -9.27 12.68
N MET A 39 2.09 -10.43 12.43
CA MET A 39 1.83 -11.29 11.27
C MET A 39 0.34 -11.64 11.08
N ALA A 40 -0.42 -11.79 12.16
CA ALA A 40 -1.87 -12.04 12.08
C ALA A 40 -2.60 -10.93 11.30
N HIS A 41 -2.26 -9.67 11.53
CA HIS A 41 -2.83 -8.55 10.79
C HIS A 41 -2.34 -8.49 9.35
N GLN A 42 -1.07 -8.84 9.11
CA GLN A 42 -0.53 -8.92 7.75
C GLN A 42 -1.26 -9.96 6.89
N LEU A 43 -1.69 -11.07 7.47
CA LEU A 43 -2.38 -12.15 6.75
C LEU A 43 -3.87 -11.88 6.52
N HIS A 44 -4.52 -11.09 7.38
CA HIS A 44 -5.97 -10.90 7.34
C HIS A 44 -6.40 -9.53 6.82
N ASP A 45 -5.63 -8.49 7.11
CA ASP A 45 -6.07 -7.11 6.87
C ASP A 45 -5.42 -6.51 5.61
N TRP A 46 -4.29 -7.05 5.18
CA TRP A 46 -3.54 -6.49 4.06
C TRP A 46 -4.10 -6.98 2.74
N ARG A 47 -4.50 -6.04 1.89
CA ARG A 47 -4.96 -6.35 0.53
C ARG A 47 -3.87 -5.99 -0.46
N GLU A 48 -3.45 -6.95 -1.29
CA GLU A 48 -2.59 -6.65 -2.44
C GLU A 48 -3.39 -5.84 -3.46
N ILE A 49 -2.90 -4.66 -3.85
CA ILE A 49 -3.58 -3.72 -4.75
C ILE A 49 -2.80 -3.43 -6.02
N ALA A 50 -1.49 -3.70 -6.03
CA ALA A 50 -0.63 -3.44 -7.18
C ALA A 50 0.62 -4.31 -7.12
N LYS A 51 1.32 -4.36 -8.24
CA LYS A 51 2.60 -5.05 -8.36
C LYS A 51 3.56 -4.24 -9.21
N LEU A 52 4.81 -4.17 -8.77
CA LEU A 52 5.93 -3.61 -9.50
C LEU A 52 6.86 -4.73 -9.98
N ASP A 53 7.45 -4.55 -11.16
CA ASP A 53 8.51 -5.43 -11.64
C ASP A 53 9.88 -5.08 -11.02
N ARG A 54 10.93 -5.71 -11.52
CA ARG A 54 12.32 -5.51 -11.05
C ARG A 54 12.86 -4.11 -11.30
N ASP A 55 12.30 -3.40 -12.28
CA ASP A 55 12.69 -2.06 -12.67
C ASP A 55 11.81 -1.01 -11.96
N HIS A 56 11.02 -1.43 -10.97
CA HIS A 56 10.02 -0.65 -10.24
C HIS A 56 8.94 -0.04 -11.14
N ALA A 57 8.69 -0.66 -12.30
CA ALA A 57 7.63 -0.29 -13.21
C ALA A 57 6.33 -1.04 -12.85
N LEU A 58 5.19 -0.38 -13.10
CA LEU A 58 3.90 -0.93 -12.74
C LEU A 58 3.53 -2.12 -13.65
N VAL A 59 3.30 -3.28 -13.03
CA VAL A 59 2.79 -4.48 -13.70
C VAL A 59 1.26 -4.45 -13.75
N TYR A 60 0.63 -4.16 -12.62
CA TYR A 60 -0.81 -3.95 -12.52
C TYR A 60 -1.15 -3.09 -11.30
N ILE A 61 -2.34 -2.48 -11.34
CA ILE A 61 -2.96 -1.79 -10.20
C ILE A 61 -4.47 -2.02 -10.21
N GLU A 62 -5.07 -2.19 -9.05
CA GLU A 62 -6.52 -2.21 -8.89
C GLU A 62 -7.11 -0.85 -9.32
N PRO A 63 -8.24 -0.83 -10.05
CA PRO A 63 -8.83 0.42 -10.55
C PRO A 63 -9.09 1.48 -9.47
N GLY A 64 -9.48 1.05 -8.26
CA GLY A 64 -9.72 1.94 -7.13
C GLY A 64 -8.47 2.65 -6.57
N TYR A 65 -7.28 2.28 -7.04
CA TYR A 65 -5.99 2.83 -6.64
C TYR A 65 -5.21 3.45 -7.80
N ALA A 66 -5.77 3.48 -9.02
CA ALA A 66 -5.08 3.94 -10.22
C ALA A 66 -4.49 5.36 -10.06
N ASP A 67 -5.16 6.25 -9.32
CA ASP A 67 -4.72 7.62 -9.06
C ASP A 67 -3.39 7.69 -8.29
N PHE A 68 -3.02 6.64 -7.54
CA PHE A 68 -1.76 6.56 -6.78
C PHE A 68 -0.60 5.98 -7.60
N THR A 69 -0.80 5.71 -8.90
CA THR A 69 0.27 5.21 -9.78
C THR A 69 1.54 6.08 -9.70
N PRO A 70 1.47 7.42 -9.77
CA PRO A 70 2.66 8.28 -9.68
C PRO A 70 3.39 8.16 -8.34
N ASP A 71 2.66 7.88 -7.25
CA ASP A 71 3.23 7.73 -5.92
C ASP A 71 3.87 6.37 -5.70
N ILE A 72 3.43 5.34 -6.43
CA ILE A 72 3.90 3.95 -6.29
C ILE A 72 5.09 3.67 -7.22
N VAL A 73 5.04 4.11 -8.47
CA VAL A 73 6.08 3.80 -9.47
C VAL A 73 7.44 4.37 -9.04
N GLY A 74 8.49 3.56 -9.20
CA GLY A 74 9.85 3.96 -8.82
C GLY A 74 10.15 3.96 -7.31
N ARG A 75 9.15 3.70 -6.45
CA ARG A 75 9.40 3.57 -5.01
C ARG A 75 10.14 2.28 -4.70
N GLN A 76 11.07 2.39 -3.76
CA GLN A 76 11.85 1.27 -3.25
C GLN A 76 11.00 0.35 -2.38
N GLY A 77 11.29 -0.96 -2.46
CA GLY A 77 10.77 -1.94 -1.51
C GLY A 77 11.09 -1.59 -0.05
N GLY A 78 10.16 -1.85 0.84
CA GLY A 78 10.22 -1.49 2.27
C GLY A 78 9.66 -0.11 2.60
N SER A 79 9.32 0.71 1.59
CA SER A 79 8.71 2.03 1.82
C SER A 79 7.19 1.96 1.98
N HIS A 80 6.61 2.95 2.67
CA HIS A 80 5.17 3.09 2.83
C HIS A 80 4.74 4.56 2.86
N PHE A 81 3.45 4.81 2.71
CA PHE A 81 2.85 6.14 2.85
C PHE A 81 1.35 6.04 3.16
N GLU A 82 0.82 7.08 3.78
CA GLU A 82 -0.60 7.15 4.12
C GLU A 82 -1.39 7.90 3.05
N VAL A 83 -2.61 7.46 2.79
CA VAL A 83 -3.55 8.09 1.86
C VAL A 83 -4.89 8.28 2.53
N ILE A 84 -5.58 9.36 2.18
CA ILE A 84 -6.97 9.59 2.60
C ILE A 84 -7.90 9.03 1.53
N ARG A 85 -8.80 8.15 1.94
CA ARG A 85 -9.82 7.53 1.11
C ARG A 85 -11.17 8.14 1.45
N HIS A 86 -12.03 8.23 0.43
CA HIS A 86 -13.40 8.68 0.57
C HIS A 86 -14.34 7.57 0.11
N ALA A 87 -15.47 7.42 0.81
CA ALA A 87 -16.55 6.59 0.30
C ALA A 87 -17.01 7.13 -1.06
N ALA A 88 -17.04 6.25 -2.06
CA ALA A 88 -17.55 6.57 -3.40
C ALA A 88 -19.05 6.85 -3.38
#